data_AF-A0A946B2A4-F1
#
_entry.id   AF-A0A946B2A4-F1
#
_cell.length_a   1.000
_cell.length_b   1.000
_cell.length_c   1.000
_cell.angle_alpha   90.00
_cell.angle_beta   90.00
_cell.angle_gamma   90.00
#
_symmetry.space_group_name_H-M   'P 1'
#
loop_
_entity.id
_entity.type
_entity.pdbx_description
1 polymer ?
#
loop_
_entity_poly.entity_id
_entity_poly.type
_entity_poly.pdbx_seq_one_letter_code
_entity_poly.pdbx_strand_id
1 'polypeptide(L)' 'MSNEDNLIVDAATRIFQDMSEPGVINAAEAGEWPTDLWNTLEESGLTLAWGDEALGGAGVDM' A
#
# COMPACT_ATOMS: atom_id res chain seq x y z
N MET A 1 6.50 -15.25 7.34
CA MET A 1 6.01 -14.03 8.02
C MET A 1 6.99 -13.64 9.10
N SER A 2 8.01 -12.91 8.68
CA SER A 2 8.99 -12.24 9.53
C SER A 2 8.32 -11.06 10.25
N ASN A 3 8.97 -10.50 11.26
CA ASN A 3 8.45 -9.36 12.02
C ASN A 3 8.26 -8.11 11.13
N GLU A 4 9.11 -7.96 10.11
CA GLU A 4 9.01 -6.90 9.10
C GLU A 4 7.77 -7.04 8.20
N ASP A 5 7.40 -8.28 7.81
CA ASP A 5 6.17 -8.54 7.05
C ASP A 5 4.93 -8.09 7.83
N ASN A 6 4.89 -8.34 9.14
CA ASN A 6 3.76 -7.92 9.98
C ASN A 6 3.66 -6.40 10.06
N LEU A 7 4.78 -5.68 10.14
CA LEU A 7 4.76 -4.21 10.18
C LEU A 7 4.22 -3.60 8.88
N ILE A 8 4.62 -4.16 7.74
CA ILE A 8 4.17 -3.75 6.40
C ILE A 8 2.66 -4.01 6.26
N VAL A 9 2.20 -5.20 6.66
CA VAL A 9 0.78 -5.58 6.63
C VAL A 9 -0.06 -4.70 7.56
N ASP A 10 0.43 -4.38 8.76
CA ASP A 10 -0.28 -3.51 9.70
C ASP A 10 -0.41 -2.07 9.16
N ALA A 11 0.67 -1.54 8.57
CA ALA A 11 0.65 -0.22 7.95
C ALA A 11 -0.33 -0.15 6.76
N ALA A 12 -0.28 -1.15 5.87
CA ALA A 12 -1.22 -1.26 4.75
C ALA A 12 -2.67 -1.37 5.26
N THR A 13 -2.93 -2.23 6.25
CA THR A 13 -4.26 -2.42 6.84
C THR A 13 -4.82 -1.11 7.37
N ARG A 14 -4.02 -0.32 8.07
CA ARG A 14 -4.45 0.97 8.60
C ARG A 14 -4.78 1.97 7.50
N ILE A 15 -3.93 2.10 6.48
CA ILE A 15 -4.17 3.00 5.34
C ILE A 15 -5.48 2.62 4.63
N PHE A 16 -5.69 1.34 4.35
CA PHE A 16 -6.94 0.89 3.73
C PHE A 16 -8.16 1.11 4.62
N GLN A 17 -8.06 0.90 5.93
CA GLN A 17 -9.16 1.19 6.86
C GLN A 17 -9.53 2.67 6.90
N ASP A 18 -8.54 3.55 6.87
CA ASP A 18 -8.75 4.99 6.97
C ASP A 18 -9.26 5.61 5.66
N MET A 19 -8.89 5.04 4.50
CA MET A 19 -9.10 5.67 3.18
C MET A 19 -10.04 4.91 2.23
N SER A 20 -10.36 3.64 2.49
CA SER A 20 -11.29 2.85 1.65
C SER A 20 -12.74 3.08 2.03
N GLU A 21 -13.17 4.35 2.02
CA GLU A 21 -14.55 4.71 2.25
C GLU A 21 -15.46 4.19 1.12
N PRO A 22 -16.78 3.99 1.35
CA PRO A 22 -17.68 3.46 0.34
C PRO A 22 -17.67 4.23 -0.99
N GLY A 23 -17.44 5.55 -0.97
CA GLY A 23 -17.31 6.37 -2.17
C GLY A 23 -16.08 6.02 -2.99
N VAL A 24 -14.93 5.82 -2.33
CA VAL A 24 -13.67 5.41 -2.98
C VAL A 24 -13.80 4.02 -3.58
N ILE A 25 -14.42 3.09 -2.85
CA ILE A 25 -14.66 1.72 -3.33
C ILE A 25 -15.55 1.73 -4.58
N ASN A 26 -16.69 2.43 -4.52
CA ASN A 26 -17.62 2.49 -5.65
C ASN A 26 -17.00 3.15 -6.89
N ALA A 27 -16.21 4.22 -6.70
CA ALA A 27 -15.49 4.88 -7.78
C ALA A 27 -14.44 3.94 -8.42
N ALA A 28 -13.68 3.22 -7.59
CA ALA A 28 -12.73 2.21 -8.05
C ALA A 28 -13.41 1.08 -8.84
N GLU A 29 -14.55 0.58 -8.37
CA GLU A 29 -15.36 -0.41 -9.10
C GLU A 29 -15.93 0.13 -10.41
N ALA A 30 -16.18 1.44 -10.50
CA ALA A 30 -16.57 2.11 -11.74
C ALA A 30 -15.38 2.35 -12.70
N GLY A 31 -14.16 1.97 -12.31
CA GLY A 31 -12.94 2.12 -13.11
C GLY A 31 -12.19 3.44 -12.88
N GLU A 32 -12.57 4.22 -11.87
CA GLU A 32 -11.84 5.42 -11.48
C GLU A 32 -10.63 5.06 -10.62
N TRP A 33 -9.45 5.59 -10.95
CA TRP A 33 -8.25 5.32 -10.18
C TRP A 33 -8.27 6.06 -8.83
N PRO A 34 -8.14 5.36 -7.69
CA PRO A 34 -8.14 5.98 -6.36
C PRO A 34 -6.79 6.65 -6.08
N THR A 35 -6.55 7.78 -6.73
CA THR A 35 -5.25 8.47 -6.78
C THR A 35 -4.71 8.80 -5.40
N ASP A 36 -5.54 9.34 -4.51
CA ASP A 36 -5.09 9.75 -3.16
C ASP A 36 -4.71 8.54 -2.29
N LEU A 37 -5.47 7.44 -2.39
CA LEU A 37 -5.14 6.18 -1.72
C LEU A 37 -3.81 5.64 -2.25
N TRP A 38 -3.62 5.64 -3.57
CA TRP A 38 -2.39 5.14 -4.18
C TRP A 38 -1.18 5.98 -3.82
N ASN A 39 -1.28 7.31 -3.89
CA ASN A 39 -0.21 8.21 -3.48
C ASN A 39 0.20 7.96 -2.01
N THR A 40 -0.77 7.72 -1.12
CA THR A 40 -0.48 7.42 0.30
C THR A 40 0.27 6.08 0.48
N LEU A 41 -0.03 5.08 -0.35
CA LEU A 41 0.72 3.82 -0.37
C LEU A 41 2.17 4.02 -0.87
N GLU A 42 2.36 4.89 -1.86
CA GLU A 42 3.70 5.23 -2.38
C GLU A 42 4.52 6.03 -1.37
N GLU A 43 3.93 7.04 -0.74
CA GLU A 43 4.58 7.86 0.29
C GLU A 43 4.96 7.06 1.54
N SER A 44 4.19 6.02 1.87
CA SER A 44 4.53 5.10 2.97
C SER A 44 5.59 4.06 2.60
N GLY A 45 6.07 4.05 1.35
CA GLY A 45 7.08 3.10 0.85
C GLY A 45 6.56 1.67 0.67
N LEU A 46 5.25 1.45 0.82
CA LEU A 46 4.63 0.13 0.72
C LEU A 46 4.71 -0.44 -0.70
N THR A 47 4.72 0.43 -1.72
CA THR A 47 4.89 0.03 -3.13
C THR A 47 6.32 -0.40 -3.46
N LEU A 48 7.29 -0.07 -2.61
CA LEU A 48 8.71 -0.40 -2.76
C LEU A 48 9.16 -1.54 -1.84
N ALA A 49 8.29 -2.05 -0.96
CA ALA A 49 8.63 -3.08 0.01
C ALA A 49 9.25 -4.35 -0.63
N TRP A 50 8.70 -4.80 -1.77
CA TRP A 50 9.22 -5.92 -2.56
C TRP A 50 10.11 -5.49 -3.73
N GLY A 51 10.49 -4.21 -3.80
CA GLY A 51 11.39 -3.70 -4.83
C GLY A 51 12.84 -4.10 -4.56
N ASP A 52 13.62 -4.20 -5.64
CA ASP A 52 15.08 -4.35 -5.56
C ASP A 52 15.71 -3.20 -4.75
N GLU A 53 16.57 -3.51 -3.79
CA GLU A 53 17.31 -2.51 -2.99
C GLU A 53 18.06 -1.51 -3.87
N ALA A 54 18.53 -1.94 -5.05
CA ALA A 54 19.23 -1.07 -6.01
C ALA A 54 18.35 0.05 -6.59
N LEU A 55 17.02 -0.07 -6.48
CA LEU A 55 16.04 0.92 -6.94
C LEU A 55 15.31 1.62 -5.79
N GLY A 56 15.79 1.47 -4.55
CA GLY A 56 15.18 2.05 -3.35
C GLY A 56 14.10 1.17 -2.72
N GLY A 57 14.02 -0.11 -3.09
CA GLY A 57 13.16 -1.08 -2.42
C GLY A 57 13.75 -1.63 -1.13
N ALA A 58 12.90 -2.27 -0.32
CA ALA A 58 13.32 -2.83 0.98
C ALA A 58 13.81 -4.29 0.87
N GLY A 59 13.79 -4.91 -0.33
CA GLY A 59 14.32 -6.25 -0.55
C GLY A 59 13.60 -7.36 0.25
N VAL A 60 12.35 -7.12 0.66
CA VAL A 60 11.57 -8.11 1.41
C VAL A 60 11.29 -9.31 0.50
N ASP A 61 11.44 -10.52 1.02
CA ASP A 61 11.19 -11.79 0.29
C ASP A 61 9.84 -12.39 0.77
N MET A 62 9.11 -13.10 -0.11
CA MET A 62 7.78 -13.68 0.21
C MET A 62 7.83 -14.91 1.14
#